data_AF-A0A8C7RKN9-F1
#
_entry.id   AF-A0A8C7RKN9-F1
#
_cell.length_a   1.000
_cell.length_b   1.000
_cell.length_c   1.000
_cell.angle_alpha   90.00
_cell.angle_beta   90.00
_cell.angle_gamma   90.00
#
_symmetry.space_group_name_H-M   'P 1'
#
loop_
_entity.id
_entity.type
_entity.pdbx_description
1 polymer ?
#
loop_
_entity_poly.entity_id
_entity_poly.type
_entity_poly.pdbx_seq_one_letter_code
_entity_poly.pdbx_strand_id
1 'polypeptide(L)'
;MSSGTALVYDEEMTRYKLLWVDPACKIEVPERLTVSHTALQEEGLAERCVSVPIRQATDAEILLAHSEEYLEAVKKTPHMSLDELRTFTQQYGDVYFHPNIYHCAKLAIGATLQLVDSVMTGKVRNGMALVRPPGHHSQRSAANGFCVFNNVAIAAHYAKKQVLIVDWDVHHGQGVQFAFEDDPSVLYFSWHRYEHQGFWPNLRESDYDSVGKEKGAGFNINVPWNKVGMENSDYLSVFFHVLLPIAYEFSPDLVFVCAGFDSAIGDPEGHMCATPDIFAHLTHLLKSLAGGKLCAVLEGGYNLTSLAQSVCQTVQTLLGDPAPQTSELNGPCESALESIQCVRSAHKPYWAFAPPVSEPSTKRCKLAEKEEGVQAEGGQKGEGDGQKAEEEEVVWMKPPSRLAPPVHTEVALPADLEVPDRCDRVRSSLAPTLEILQRLSVLLQSVCVCVCVPPQGCSDVAGLMQAVLCLLLPLAYEYDPGLVLLVRGPGSGVGKAAWAQITSLLQGLAQGHTLALLQGEEEAVGTTAASLLGDPAPSLGPLGAPLPEDMEAMERLRQRLQTHWGLLQNAGEQMITASKETYSVTQMDNNILENQNS
;
A
#
# COMPACT_ATOMS: atom_id res chain seq x y z
N MET A 1 -19.33 15.46 7.94
CA MET A 1 -18.29 14.77 7.13
C MET A 1 -18.93 13.53 6.54
N SER A 2 -18.47 13.04 5.38
CA SER A 2 -18.97 11.78 4.83
C SER A 2 -18.57 10.62 5.77
N SER A 3 -19.53 9.72 6.00
CA SER A 3 -19.38 8.54 6.86
C SER A 3 -19.77 7.30 6.06
N GLY A 4 -19.12 6.17 6.35
CA GLY A 4 -19.41 4.88 5.71
C GLY A 4 -18.48 4.54 4.56
N THR A 5 -18.53 3.26 4.20
CA THR A 5 -17.71 2.60 3.18
C THR A 5 -18.63 2.03 2.11
N ALA A 6 -18.43 2.38 0.84
CA ALA A 6 -19.18 1.77 -0.24
C ALA A 6 -18.66 0.38 -0.56
N LEU A 7 -19.58 -0.55 -0.86
CA LEU A 7 -19.27 -1.83 -1.49
C LEU A 7 -20.05 -1.92 -2.80
N VAL A 8 -19.32 -2.08 -3.91
CA VAL A 8 -19.91 -2.26 -5.25
C VAL A 8 -19.63 -3.68 -5.71
N TYR A 9 -20.68 -4.44 -5.98
CA TYR A 9 -20.61 -5.83 -6.42
C TYR A 9 -21.87 -6.15 -7.23
N ASP A 10 -21.71 -7.00 -8.25
CA ASP A 10 -22.83 -7.58 -8.99
C ASP A 10 -22.45 -9.00 -9.46
N GLU A 11 -23.35 -9.96 -9.24
CA GLU A 11 -23.13 -11.36 -9.61
C GLU A 11 -23.00 -11.57 -11.12
N GLU A 12 -23.50 -10.65 -11.96
CA GLU A 12 -23.35 -10.71 -13.42
C GLU A 12 -21.88 -10.71 -13.85
N MET A 13 -20.98 -10.09 -13.08
CA MET A 13 -19.53 -10.13 -13.32
C MET A 13 -18.91 -11.52 -13.07
N THR A 14 -19.66 -12.50 -12.56
CA THR A 14 -19.27 -13.91 -12.50
C THR A 14 -19.62 -14.69 -13.78
N ARG A 15 -20.43 -14.11 -14.67
CA ARG A 15 -21.05 -14.81 -15.81
C ARG A 15 -20.20 -14.77 -17.09
N TYR A 16 -18.90 -14.88 -16.94
CA TYR A 16 -17.95 -15.16 -18.03
C TYR A 16 -16.78 -15.98 -17.48
N LYS A 17 -16.29 -16.92 -18.28
CA LYS A 17 -15.15 -17.79 -17.95
C LYS A 17 -14.45 -18.28 -19.21
N LEU A 18 -13.26 -18.82 -19.04
CA LEU A 18 -12.50 -19.46 -20.11
C LEU A 18 -13.27 -20.66 -20.69
N LEU A 19 -13.35 -20.75 -22.03
CA LEU A 19 -14.13 -21.77 -22.75
C LEU A 19 -13.26 -22.84 -23.44
N TRP A 20 -11.95 -22.81 -23.23
CA TRP A 20 -10.99 -23.75 -23.80
C TRP A 20 -9.85 -24.02 -22.82
N VAL A 21 -8.94 -24.92 -23.16
CA VAL A 21 -7.77 -25.18 -22.33
C VAL A 21 -6.71 -24.13 -22.65
N ASP A 22 -6.38 -23.31 -21.65
CA ASP A 22 -5.30 -22.34 -21.70
C ASP A 22 -4.64 -22.33 -20.31
N PRO A 23 -3.43 -22.89 -20.16
CA PRO A 23 -2.77 -22.99 -18.87
C PRO A 23 -2.48 -21.64 -18.20
N ALA A 24 -2.25 -20.57 -18.99
CA ALA A 24 -1.98 -19.23 -18.45
C ALA A 24 -3.28 -18.58 -17.95
N CYS A 25 -4.38 -18.73 -18.70
CA CYS A 25 -5.65 -18.09 -18.35
C CYS A 25 -6.55 -18.87 -17.39
N LYS A 26 -6.22 -20.13 -17.06
CA LYS A 26 -7.09 -21.00 -16.23
C LYS A 26 -7.34 -20.48 -14.81
N ILE A 27 -6.48 -19.58 -14.31
CA ILE A 27 -6.48 -19.08 -12.93
C ILE A 27 -7.48 -17.93 -12.71
N GLU A 28 -7.86 -17.21 -13.77
CA GLU A 28 -8.82 -16.10 -13.69
C GLU A 28 -10.24 -16.65 -13.81
N VAL A 29 -10.84 -16.97 -12.65
CA VAL A 29 -12.11 -17.72 -12.57
C VAL A 29 -13.23 -16.92 -11.88
N PRO A 30 -14.52 -17.19 -12.20
CA PRO A 30 -15.68 -16.58 -11.53
C PRO A 30 -15.66 -16.65 -10.01
N GLU A 31 -15.15 -17.76 -9.48
CA GLU A 31 -15.06 -18.06 -8.07
C GLU A 31 -14.28 -16.99 -7.30
N ARG A 32 -13.34 -16.27 -7.94
CA ARG A 32 -12.61 -15.16 -7.32
C ARG A 32 -13.54 -14.10 -6.72
N LEU A 33 -14.57 -13.69 -7.47
CA LEU A 33 -15.58 -12.75 -6.95
C LEU A 33 -16.50 -13.41 -5.94
N THR A 34 -16.92 -14.65 -6.22
CA THR A 34 -17.85 -15.39 -5.35
C THR A 34 -17.29 -15.59 -3.95
N VAL A 35 -16.03 -16.04 -3.83
CA VAL A 35 -15.40 -16.27 -2.52
C VAL A 35 -15.14 -14.96 -1.78
N SER A 36 -14.75 -13.90 -2.50
CA SER A 36 -14.52 -12.58 -1.91
C SER A 36 -15.80 -12.00 -1.32
N HIS A 37 -16.88 -12.00 -2.09
CA HIS A 37 -18.17 -11.49 -1.62
C HIS A 37 -18.77 -12.36 -0.52
N THR A 38 -18.72 -13.69 -0.66
CA THR A 38 -19.19 -14.63 0.39
C THR A 38 -18.45 -14.40 1.71
N ALA A 39 -17.12 -14.24 1.68
CA ALA A 39 -16.34 -14.00 2.89
C ALA A 39 -16.73 -12.67 3.58
N LEU A 40 -16.99 -11.60 2.80
CA LEU A 40 -17.49 -10.34 3.34
C LEU A 40 -18.87 -10.50 4.01
N GLN A 41 -19.75 -11.36 3.50
CA GLN A 41 -21.05 -11.65 4.09
C GLN A 41 -20.91 -12.50 5.37
N GLU A 42 -20.09 -13.55 5.33
CA GLU A 42 -19.88 -14.46 6.46
C GLU A 42 -19.24 -13.75 7.67
N GLU A 43 -18.33 -12.80 7.42
CA GLU A 43 -17.69 -11.97 8.45
C GLU A 43 -18.54 -10.73 8.82
N GLY A 44 -19.75 -10.57 8.27
CA GLY A 44 -20.68 -9.48 8.58
C GLY A 44 -20.25 -8.09 8.10
N LEU A 45 -19.32 -8.03 7.15
CA LEU A 45 -18.70 -6.80 6.64
C LEU A 45 -19.54 -6.16 5.53
N ALA A 46 -20.18 -6.98 4.69
CA ALA A 46 -21.03 -6.50 3.60
C ALA A 46 -22.23 -5.69 4.13
N GLU A 47 -22.84 -6.13 5.23
CA GLU A 47 -23.98 -5.49 5.89
C GLU A 47 -23.62 -4.15 6.53
N ARG A 48 -22.34 -3.96 6.88
CA ARG A 48 -21.80 -2.71 7.43
C ARG A 48 -21.46 -1.69 6.34
N CYS A 49 -21.33 -2.16 5.09
CA CYS A 49 -21.05 -1.30 3.94
C CYS A 49 -22.33 -0.70 3.37
N VAL A 50 -22.18 0.44 2.70
CA VAL A 50 -23.23 1.04 1.88
C VAL A 50 -23.19 0.34 0.51
N SER A 51 -24.18 -0.49 0.22
CA SER A 51 -24.32 -1.07 -1.11
C SER A 51 -24.63 0.03 -2.14
N VAL A 52 -23.79 0.13 -3.17
CA VAL A 52 -23.95 1.10 -4.25
C VAL A 52 -24.37 0.35 -5.52
N PRO A 53 -25.43 0.80 -6.22
CA PRO A 53 -25.88 0.12 -7.43
C PRO A 53 -24.84 0.24 -8.55
N ILE A 54 -24.68 -0.83 -9.30
CA ILE A 54 -23.85 -0.87 -10.50
C ILE A 54 -24.55 -0.21 -11.69
N ARG A 55 -23.77 0.27 -12.66
CA ARG A 55 -24.25 0.68 -13.98
C ARG A 55 -23.29 0.18 -15.04
N GLN A 56 -23.71 0.23 -16.31
CA GLN A 56 -22.78 0.05 -17.41
C GLN A 56 -22.06 1.38 -17.71
N ALA A 57 -20.77 1.30 -18.01
CA ALA A 57 -20.06 2.41 -18.62
C ALA A 57 -20.60 2.71 -20.02
N THR A 58 -20.64 4.00 -20.35
CA THR A 58 -20.96 4.50 -21.69
C THR A 58 -19.72 4.43 -22.58
N ASP A 59 -19.93 4.44 -23.90
CA ASP A 59 -18.83 4.48 -24.85
C ASP A 59 -17.94 5.71 -24.63
N ALA A 60 -18.52 6.87 -24.33
CA ALA A 60 -17.79 8.09 -24.06
C ALA A 60 -16.86 7.98 -22.83
N GLU A 61 -17.26 7.21 -21.81
CA GLU A 61 -16.41 6.93 -20.64
C GLU A 61 -15.28 5.95 -20.99
N ILE A 62 -15.56 4.90 -21.78
CA ILE A 62 -14.52 3.96 -22.23
C ILE A 62 -13.46 4.67 -23.07
N LEU A 63 -13.90 5.58 -23.95
CA LEU A 63 -13.03 6.38 -24.82
C LEU A 63 -12.12 7.37 -24.07
N LEU A 64 -12.28 7.53 -22.75
CA LEU A 64 -11.33 8.32 -21.94
C LEU A 64 -9.94 7.69 -21.91
N ALA A 65 -9.85 6.35 -21.95
CA ALA A 65 -8.56 5.63 -21.92
C ALA A 65 -8.35 4.71 -23.14
N HIS A 66 -9.39 4.44 -23.93
CA HIS A 66 -9.35 3.48 -25.04
C HIS A 66 -9.62 4.14 -26.39
N SER A 67 -9.02 3.58 -27.43
CA SER A 67 -9.28 3.94 -28.83
C SER A 67 -10.65 3.47 -29.30
N GLU A 68 -11.25 4.23 -30.22
CA GLU A 68 -12.52 3.88 -30.85
C GLU A 68 -12.42 2.56 -31.61
N GLU A 69 -11.30 2.33 -32.31
CA GLU A 69 -11.07 1.11 -33.08
C GLU A 69 -11.08 -0.14 -32.19
N TYR A 70 -10.45 -0.06 -31.01
CA TYR A 70 -10.43 -1.16 -30.05
C TYR A 70 -11.81 -1.41 -29.43
N LEU A 71 -12.51 -0.35 -29.01
CA LEU A 71 -13.88 -0.46 -28.49
C LEU A 71 -14.82 -1.13 -29.51
N GLU A 72 -14.78 -0.70 -30.76
CA GLU A 72 -15.61 -1.28 -31.83
C GLU A 72 -15.22 -2.72 -32.17
N ALA A 73 -13.96 -3.11 -31.98
CA ALA A 73 -13.55 -4.51 -32.09
C ALA A 73 -14.14 -5.36 -30.96
N VAL A 74 -13.99 -4.92 -29.71
CA VAL A 74 -14.50 -5.65 -28.52
C VAL A 74 -16.03 -5.73 -28.53
N LYS A 75 -16.75 -4.70 -29.00
CA LYS A 75 -18.22 -4.68 -29.15
C LYS A 75 -18.79 -5.82 -30.01
N LYS A 76 -17.97 -6.40 -30.89
CA LYS A 76 -18.39 -7.50 -31.77
C LYS A 76 -18.30 -8.87 -31.07
N THR A 77 -17.51 -8.98 -30.00
CA THR A 77 -17.27 -10.25 -29.30
C THR A 77 -18.54 -10.95 -28.78
N PRO A 78 -19.64 -10.27 -28.37
CA PRO A 78 -20.87 -10.96 -27.98
C PRO A 78 -21.56 -11.76 -29.10
N HIS A 79 -21.23 -11.47 -30.35
CA HIS A 79 -21.83 -12.10 -31.53
C HIS A 79 -20.90 -13.09 -32.23
N MET A 80 -19.70 -13.31 -31.70
CA MET A 80 -18.72 -14.25 -32.23
C MET A 80 -19.03 -15.69 -31.79
N SER A 81 -18.79 -16.62 -32.70
CA SER A 81 -18.70 -18.05 -32.40
C SER A 81 -17.46 -18.35 -31.53
N LEU A 82 -17.39 -19.57 -30.99
CA LEU A 82 -16.26 -19.99 -30.16
C LEU A 82 -14.91 -19.92 -30.90
N ASP A 83 -14.88 -20.31 -32.17
CA ASP A 83 -13.66 -20.28 -32.98
C ASP A 83 -13.25 -18.84 -33.32
N GLU A 84 -14.22 -17.97 -33.62
CA GLU A 84 -13.96 -16.53 -33.82
C GLU A 84 -13.44 -15.87 -32.53
N LEU A 85 -13.98 -16.21 -31.36
CA LEU A 85 -13.47 -15.73 -30.07
C LEU A 85 -12.03 -16.18 -29.80
N ARG A 86 -11.69 -17.44 -30.10
CA ARG A 86 -10.31 -17.93 -29.99
C ARG A 86 -9.37 -17.15 -30.91
N THR A 87 -9.75 -16.95 -32.16
CA THR A 87 -8.97 -16.15 -33.12
C THR A 87 -8.85 -14.69 -32.68
N PHE A 88 -9.90 -14.13 -32.08
CA PHE A 88 -9.87 -12.78 -31.50
C PHE A 88 -8.91 -12.69 -30.32
N THR A 89 -8.99 -13.64 -29.39
CA THR A 89 -8.09 -13.76 -28.23
C THR A 89 -6.62 -13.83 -28.64
N GLN A 90 -6.27 -14.61 -29.66
CA GLN A 90 -4.88 -14.81 -30.11
C GLN A 90 -4.17 -13.54 -30.58
N GLN A 91 -4.89 -12.43 -30.76
CA GLN A 91 -4.31 -11.12 -31.11
C GLN A 91 -3.70 -10.41 -29.90
N TYR A 92 -3.97 -10.89 -28.69
CA TYR A 92 -3.63 -10.25 -27.42
C TYR A 92 -2.82 -11.18 -26.51
N GLY A 93 -2.09 -10.62 -25.55
CA GLY A 93 -1.28 -11.39 -24.60
C GLY A 93 -2.08 -11.78 -23.35
N ASP A 94 -2.10 -13.08 -23.04
CA ASP A 94 -2.60 -13.68 -21.79
C ASP A 94 -3.98 -13.14 -21.34
N VAL A 95 -4.95 -13.18 -22.26
CA VAL A 95 -6.34 -12.78 -22.02
C VAL A 95 -7.27 -13.72 -22.78
N TYR A 96 -8.49 -13.90 -22.31
CA TYR A 96 -9.52 -14.67 -23.03
C TYR A 96 -10.79 -13.85 -23.21
N PHE A 97 -11.52 -14.10 -24.30
CA PHE A 97 -12.81 -13.49 -24.56
C PHE A 97 -13.94 -14.51 -24.45
N HIS A 98 -15.10 -14.03 -24.00
CA HIS A 98 -16.34 -14.78 -23.81
C HIS A 98 -17.50 -13.92 -24.33
N PRO A 99 -18.61 -14.49 -24.83
CA PRO A 99 -19.73 -13.68 -25.36
C PRO A 99 -20.27 -12.62 -24.38
N ASN A 100 -20.15 -12.86 -23.07
CA ASN A 100 -20.57 -11.94 -22.02
C ASN A 100 -19.47 -10.98 -21.51
N ILE A 101 -18.20 -11.16 -21.89
CA ILE A 101 -17.09 -10.42 -21.26
C ILE A 101 -17.16 -8.91 -21.53
N TYR A 102 -17.63 -8.48 -22.70
CA TYR A 102 -17.82 -7.06 -22.99
C TYR A 102 -18.88 -6.42 -22.08
N HIS A 103 -19.96 -7.16 -21.79
CA HIS A 103 -21.00 -6.71 -20.86
C HIS A 103 -20.44 -6.59 -19.43
N CYS A 104 -19.75 -7.64 -18.95
CA CYS A 104 -19.11 -7.64 -17.63
C CYS A 104 -18.04 -6.54 -17.52
N ALA A 105 -17.22 -6.31 -18.55
CA ALA A 105 -16.22 -5.25 -18.57
C ALA A 105 -16.84 -3.84 -18.46
N LYS A 106 -18.00 -3.62 -19.11
CA LYS A 106 -18.76 -2.38 -18.93
C LYS A 106 -19.32 -2.21 -17.52
N LEU A 107 -19.72 -3.31 -16.88
CA LEU A 107 -20.16 -3.31 -15.48
C LEU A 107 -18.98 -3.03 -14.54
N ALA A 108 -17.82 -3.65 -14.76
CA ALA A 108 -16.60 -3.41 -13.99
C ALA A 108 -16.22 -1.92 -13.98
N ILE A 109 -16.16 -1.28 -15.15
CA ILE A 109 -15.90 0.16 -15.25
C ILE A 109 -16.99 0.95 -14.53
N GLY A 110 -18.27 0.67 -14.80
CA GLY A 110 -19.37 1.42 -14.22
C GLY A 110 -19.49 1.27 -12.71
N ALA A 111 -19.10 0.12 -12.14
CA ALA A 111 -18.94 -0.08 -10.71
C ALA A 111 -17.87 0.86 -10.13
N THR A 112 -16.70 0.92 -10.76
CA THR A 112 -15.62 1.82 -10.37
C THR A 112 -16.04 3.28 -10.45
N LEU A 113 -16.75 3.70 -11.50
CA LEU A 113 -17.25 5.08 -11.63
C LEU A 113 -18.32 5.42 -10.58
N GLN A 114 -19.21 4.47 -10.24
CA GLN A 114 -20.18 4.65 -9.15
C GLN A 114 -19.51 4.80 -7.78
N LEU A 115 -18.40 4.09 -7.56
CA LEU A 115 -17.58 4.26 -6.37
C LEU A 115 -16.95 5.66 -6.31
N VAL A 116 -16.35 6.11 -7.43
CA VAL A 116 -15.79 7.47 -7.54
C VAL A 116 -16.85 8.53 -7.25
N ASP A 117 -18.01 8.45 -7.90
CA ASP A 117 -19.10 9.41 -7.66
C ASP A 117 -19.52 9.42 -6.19
N SER A 118 -19.61 8.25 -5.56
CA SER A 118 -20.04 8.12 -4.15
C SER A 118 -19.03 8.74 -3.18
N VAL A 119 -17.73 8.56 -3.43
CA VAL A 119 -16.65 9.15 -2.62
C VAL A 119 -16.51 10.65 -2.87
N MET A 120 -16.47 11.06 -4.14
CA MET A 120 -16.22 12.46 -4.52
C MET A 120 -17.38 13.39 -4.22
N THR A 121 -18.63 12.88 -4.21
CA THR A 121 -19.81 13.65 -3.77
C THR A 121 -20.02 13.61 -2.26
N GLY A 122 -19.18 12.89 -1.51
CA GLY A 122 -19.27 12.78 -0.06
C GLY A 122 -20.45 11.95 0.44
N LYS A 123 -21.03 11.06 -0.40
CA LYS A 123 -22.04 10.08 0.05
C LYS A 123 -21.44 9.04 0.98
N VAL A 124 -20.20 8.63 0.68
CA VAL A 124 -19.37 7.76 1.52
C VAL A 124 -17.99 8.38 1.67
N ARG A 125 -17.18 7.87 2.61
CA ARG A 125 -15.80 8.32 2.80
C ARG A 125 -14.85 7.65 1.82
N ASN A 126 -15.01 6.34 1.66
CA ASN A 126 -14.16 5.45 0.87
C ASN A 126 -15.01 4.27 0.36
N GLY A 127 -14.40 3.32 -0.33
CA GLY A 127 -15.08 2.08 -0.67
C GLY A 127 -14.23 1.13 -1.50
N MET A 128 -14.83 -0.03 -1.78
CA MET A 128 -14.25 -1.08 -2.60
C MET A 128 -15.22 -1.53 -3.69
N ALA A 129 -14.70 -1.71 -4.91
CA ALA A 129 -15.41 -2.33 -6.02
C ALA A 129 -14.86 -3.74 -6.26
N LEU A 130 -15.71 -4.75 -6.03
CA LEU A 130 -15.42 -6.15 -6.35
C LEU A 130 -15.84 -6.39 -7.81
N VAL A 131 -14.88 -6.29 -8.72
CA VAL A 131 -15.12 -6.32 -10.17
C VAL A 131 -14.37 -7.44 -10.88
N ARG A 132 -14.94 -7.91 -11.99
CA ARG A 132 -14.29 -8.77 -12.99
C ARG A 132 -14.86 -8.46 -14.36
N PRO A 133 -14.05 -8.32 -15.43
CA PRO A 133 -12.59 -8.52 -15.47
C PRO A 133 -11.77 -7.44 -14.74
N PRO A 134 -10.48 -7.74 -14.39
CA PRO A 134 -9.52 -6.73 -13.95
C PRO A 134 -9.22 -5.71 -15.07
N GLY A 135 -8.44 -4.68 -14.77
CA GLY A 135 -8.19 -3.55 -15.66
C GLY A 135 -6.73 -3.10 -15.84
N HIS A 136 -5.86 -3.22 -14.84
CA HIS A 136 -4.58 -2.48 -14.82
C HIS A 136 -3.59 -2.78 -15.98
N HIS A 137 -3.71 -3.94 -16.64
CA HIS A 137 -2.89 -4.29 -17.81
C HIS A 137 -3.45 -3.78 -19.14
N SER A 138 -4.75 -3.47 -19.21
CA SER A 138 -5.41 -3.09 -20.45
C SER A 138 -4.85 -1.75 -20.96
N GLN A 139 -4.52 -1.74 -22.25
CA GLN A 139 -3.87 -0.62 -22.94
C GLN A 139 -4.87 0.07 -23.86
N ARG A 140 -4.51 1.28 -24.34
CA ARG A 140 -5.36 2.10 -25.21
C ARG A 140 -6.01 1.34 -26.37
N SER A 141 -5.31 0.36 -26.95
CA SER A 141 -5.79 -0.37 -28.11
C SER A 141 -5.63 -1.89 -28.00
N ALA A 142 -5.45 -2.42 -26.79
CA ALA A 142 -5.23 -3.85 -26.58
C ALA A 142 -5.73 -4.34 -25.23
N ALA A 143 -6.38 -5.51 -25.25
CA ALA A 143 -6.53 -6.31 -24.04
C ALA A 143 -5.18 -6.95 -23.68
N ASN A 144 -4.94 -7.18 -22.39
CA ASN A 144 -3.73 -7.85 -21.92
C ASN A 144 -3.93 -8.36 -20.49
N GLY A 145 -3.29 -9.49 -20.12
CA GLY A 145 -3.27 -9.97 -18.72
C GLY A 145 -4.65 -10.06 -18.08
N PHE A 146 -5.57 -10.78 -18.72
CA PHE A 146 -6.98 -10.90 -18.34
C PHE A 146 -7.82 -9.59 -18.38
N CYS A 147 -7.20 -8.44 -18.61
CA CYS A 147 -7.84 -7.14 -18.61
C CYS A 147 -8.39 -6.78 -19.99
N VAL A 148 -9.68 -6.41 -20.05
CA VAL A 148 -10.31 -5.92 -21.29
C VAL A 148 -10.23 -4.41 -21.39
N PHE A 149 -10.73 -3.69 -20.38
CA PHE A 149 -10.65 -2.24 -20.30
C PHE A 149 -10.01 -1.83 -18.97
N ASN A 150 -9.23 -0.76 -18.99
CA ASN A 150 -8.55 -0.25 -17.81
C ASN A 150 -9.51 0.51 -16.88
N ASN A 151 -10.06 -0.21 -15.89
CA ASN A 151 -11.03 0.30 -14.92
C ASN A 151 -10.53 1.55 -14.18
N VAL A 152 -9.30 1.50 -13.65
CA VAL A 152 -8.72 2.56 -12.83
C VAL A 152 -8.26 3.75 -13.69
N ALA A 153 -7.68 3.53 -14.88
CA ALA A 153 -7.30 4.63 -15.76
C ALA A 153 -8.51 5.43 -16.26
N ILE A 154 -9.60 4.75 -16.64
CA ILE A 154 -10.86 5.43 -16.99
C ILE A 154 -11.37 6.24 -15.80
N ALA A 155 -11.34 5.68 -14.59
CA ALA A 155 -11.80 6.33 -13.38
C ALA A 155 -10.97 7.57 -12.99
N ALA A 156 -9.65 7.52 -13.16
CA ALA A 156 -8.76 8.64 -12.91
C ALA A 156 -9.01 9.80 -13.90
N HIS A 157 -9.14 9.52 -15.21
CA HIS A 157 -9.55 10.53 -16.19
C HIS A 157 -10.95 11.09 -15.91
N TYR A 158 -11.89 10.25 -15.48
CA TYR A 158 -13.24 10.65 -15.12
C TYR A 158 -13.27 11.60 -13.92
N ALA A 159 -12.44 11.35 -12.90
CA ALA A 159 -12.39 12.14 -11.68
C ALA A 159 -11.94 13.60 -11.92
N LYS A 160 -11.03 13.84 -12.88
CA LYS A 160 -10.46 15.17 -13.22
C LYS A 160 -9.88 15.87 -11.98
N LYS A 161 -9.04 15.15 -11.24
CA LYS A 161 -8.41 15.59 -9.98
C LYS A 161 -6.94 15.21 -9.96
N GLN A 162 -6.22 15.71 -8.97
CA GLN A 162 -4.89 15.19 -8.66
C GLN A 162 -5.04 13.81 -8.00
N VAL A 163 -4.60 12.76 -8.69
CA VAL A 163 -4.89 11.37 -8.32
C VAL A 163 -3.60 10.64 -7.99
N LEU A 164 -3.57 9.95 -6.86
CA LEU A 164 -2.58 8.91 -6.59
C LEU A 164 -3.19 7.56 -6.92
N ILE A 165 -2.53 6.77 -7.76
CA ILE A 165 -2.86 5.37 -8.01
C ILE A 165 -1.77 4.53 -7.35
N VAL A 166 -2.17 3.70 -6.38
CA VAL A 166 -1.29 2.71 -5.73
C VAL A 166 -1.64 1.33 -6.27
N ASP A 167 -0.74 0.75 -7.04
CA ASP A 167 -0.86 -0.61 -7.53
C ASP A 167 -0.03 -1.55 -6.66
N TRP A 168 -0.73 -2.37 -5.88
CA TRP A 168 -0.12 -3.37 -5.03
C TRP A 168 -0.32 -4.81 -5.55
N ASP A 169 -0.91 -4.95 -6.74
CA ASP A 169 -0.93 -6.22 -7.46
C ASP A 169 0.52 -6.70 -7.68
N VAL A 170 0.72 -8.01 -7.75
CA VAL A 170 2.07 -8.55 -7.93
C VAL A 170 2.58 -8.36 -9.35
N HIS A 171 1.71 -8.04 -10.31
CA HIS A 171 2.06 -7.73 -11.68
C HIS A 171 2.15 -6.22 -11.91
N HIS A 172 3.04 -5.81 -12.81
CA HIS A 172 3.11 -4.41 -13.22
C HIS A 172 1.86 -4.02 -14.03
N GLY A 173 1.09 -3.05 -13.55
CA GLY A 173 -0.01 -2.43 -14.31
C GLY A 173 0.48 -1.50 -15.43
N GLN A 174 1.20 -2.04 -16.41
CA GLN A 174 1.73 -1.32 -17.57
C GLN A 174 0.67 -0.52 -18.33
N GLY A 175 -0.58 -1.00 -18.36
CA GLY A 175 -1.69 -0.27 -18.97
C GLY A 175 -1.98 1.06 -18.27
N VAL A 176 -1.88 1.10 -16.93
CA VAL A 176 -2.00 2.33 -16.14
C VAL A 176 -0.79 3.23 -16.37
N GLN A 177 0.44 2.69 -16.30
CA GLN A 177 1.66 3.45 -16.58
C GLN A 177 1.60 4.15 -17.94
N PHE A 178 1.23 3.44 -19.01
CA PHE A 178 1.14 4.03 -20.35
C PHE A 178 0.02 5.07 -20.49
N ALA A 179 -1.05 4.97 -19.71
CA ALA A 179 -2.15 5.93 -19.75
C ALA A 179 -1.76 7.31 -19.19
N PHE A 180 -0.77 7.36 -18.28
CA PHE A 180 -0.41 8.58 -17.54
C PHE A 180 1.08 8.95 -17.63
N GLU A 181 1.83 8.32 -18.54
CA GLU A 181 3.29 8.46 -18.60
C GLU A 181 3.75 9.92 -18.76
N ASP A 182 2.94 10.77 -19.40
CA ASP A 182 3.18 12.20 -19.61
C ASP A 182 2.27 13.14 -18.78
N ASP A 183 1.44 12.61 -17.89
CA ASP A 183 0.43 13.36 -17.12
C ASP A 183 0.85 13.57 -15.63
N PRO A 184 1.33 14.77 -15.24
CA PRO A 184 1.71 15.04 -13.85
C PRO A 184 0.52 15.20 -12.89
N SER A 185 -0.72 15.16 -13.37
CA SER A 185 -1.89 15.17 -12.50
C SER A 185 -2.19 13.81 -11.88
N VAL A 186 -1.57 12.74 -12.40
CA VAL A 186 -1.69 11.38 -11.89
C VAL A 186 -0.32 10.87 -11.48
N LEU A 187 -0.16 10.57 -10.19
CA LEU A 187 1.00 9.85 -9.67
C LEU A 187 0.68 8.37 -9.66
N TYR A 188 1.38 7.58 -10.47
CA TYR A 188 1.27 6.13 -10.47
C TYR A 188 2.44 5.51 -9.70
N PHE A 189 2.11 4.66 -8.74
CA PHE A 189 3.05 3.83 -8.01
C PHE A 189 2.67 2.37 -8.23
N SER A 190 3.66 1.52 -8.53
CA SER A 190 3.49 0.07 -8.60
C SER A 190 4.71 -0.62 -8.02
N TRP A 191 4.50 -1.52 -7.07
CA TRP A 191 5.44 -2.62 -6.90
C TRP A 191 5.02 -3.78 -7.79
N HIS A 192 5.91 -4.73 -8.05
CA HIS A 192 5.57 -5.93 -8.81
C HIS A 192 6.74 -6.91 -8.82
N ARG A 193 6.46 -8.21 -8.95
CA ARG A 193 7.46 -9.22 -9.29
C ARG A 193 8.07 -8.87 -10.65
N TYR A 194 9.40 -8.88 -10.71
CA TYR A 194 10.13 -8.51 -11.92
C TYR A 194 11.24 -9.51 -12.25
N GLU A 195 11.98 -9.97 -11.23
CA GLU A 195 13.08 -10.94 -11.38
C GLU A 195 14.02 -10.60 -12.54
N HIS A 196 14.45 -9.33 -12.58
CA HIS A 196 15.29 -8.77 -13.64
C HIS A 196 14.70 -8.95 -15.04
N GLN A 197 13.41 -8.60 -15.21
CA GLN A 197 12.64 -8.81 -16.44
C GLN A 197 12.31 -10.28 -16.75
N GLY A 198 12.58 -11.20 -15.82
CA GLY A 198 12.29 -12.63 -15.94
C GLY A 198 10.81 -12.98 -15.72
N PHE A 199 10.05 -12.11 -15.04
CA PHE A 199 8.63 -12.32 -14.77
C PHE A 199 7.72 -11.53 -15.71
N TRP A 200 6.52 -12.06 -15.97
CA TRP A 200 5.51 -11.46 -16.82
C TRP A 200 5.11 -10.06 -16.28
N PRO A 201 4.93 -9.02 -17.13
CA PRO A 201 4.87 -9.04 -18.61
C PRO A 201 6.23 -8.91 -19.32
N ASN A 202 7.36 -9.10 -18.62
CA ASN A 202 8.72 -9.07 -19.17
C ASN A 202 9.10 -7.76 -19.88
N LEU A 203 8.59 -6.62 -19.40
CA LEU A 203 8.83 -5.32 -20.00
C LEU A 203 10.01 -4.60 -19.35
N ARG A 204 10.85 -3.96 -20.16
CA ARG A 204 11.98 -3.17 -19.65
C ARG A 204 11.48 -1.93 -18.91
N GLU A 205 10.37 -1.37 -19.38
CA GLU A 205 9.71 -0.20 -18.84
C GLU A 205 9.01 -0.45 -17.49
N SER A 206 8.97 -1.69 -17.00
CA SER A 206 8.56 -2.01 -15.62
C SER A 206 9.70 -1.79 -14.61
N ASP A 207 10.94 -1.55 -15.04
CA ASP A 207 12.06 -1.31 -14.13
C ASP A 207 11.98 0.07 -13.45
N TYR A 208 12.78 0.25 -12.38
CA TYR A 208 12.77 1.43 -11.50
C TYR A 208 13.15 2.76 -12.17
N ASP A 209 13.83 2.72 -13.33
CA ASP A 209 14.31 3.92 -14.03
C ASP A 209 13.32 4.45 -15.08
N SER A 210 12.16 3.79 -15.23
CA SER A 210 11.05 4.29 -16.05
C SER A 210 10.19 5.26 -15.23
N VAL A 211 10.69 6.48 -15.08
CA VAL A 211 10.15 7.49 -14.15
C VAL A 211 9.01 8.34 -14.75
N GLY A 212 8.52 8.01 -15.94
CA GLY A 212 7.60 8.85 -16.72
C GLY A 212 8.31 9.66 -17.79
N LYS A 213 7.54 10.36 -18.63
CA LYS A 213 8.00 11.11 -19.80
C LYS A 213 7.54 12.56 -19.75
N GLU A 214 8.28 13.41 -20.43
CA GLU A 214 7.94 14.82 -20.61
C GLU A 214 7.56 15.52 -19.30
N LYS A 215 6.30 15.96 -19.15
CA LYS A 215 5.80 16.62 -17.95
C LYS A 215 5.47 15.65 -16.83
N GLY A 216 5.21 14.39 -17.14
CA GLY A 216 4.97 13.30 -16.18
C GLY A 216 6.26 12.68 -15.62
N ALA A 217 7.45 13.17 -16.02
CA ALA A 217 8.71 12.71 -15.43
C ALA A 217 8.72 12.94 -13.91
N GLY A 218 8.96 11.87 -13.15
CA GLY A 218 8.85 11.79 -11.70
C GLY A 218 7.52 11.19 -11.20
N PHE A 219 6.46 11.16 -12.01
CA PHE A 219 5.10 10.76 -11.60
C PHE A 219 4.75 9.29 -11.91
N ASN A 220 5.74 8.50 -12.35
CA ASN A 220 5.61 7.05 -12.50
C ASN A 220 6.69 6.36 -11.66
N ILE A 221 6.31 5.61 -10.64
CA ILE A 221 7.23 4.96 -9.69
C ILE A 221 7.05 3.45 -9.77
N ASN A 222 8.08 2.76 -10.25
CA ASN A 222 8.11 1.31 -10.30
C ASN A 222 9.06 0.76 -9.22
N VAL A 223 8.59 -0.19 -8.42
CA VAL A 223 9.40 -0.92 -7.42
C VAL A 223 9.48 -2.39 -7.81
N PRO A 224 10.48 -2.78 -8.63
CA PRO A 224 10.59 -4.14 -9.14
C PRO A 224 11.17 -5.09 -8.09
N TRP A 225 10.42 -6.12 -7.71
CA TRP A 225 10.90 -7.21 -6.88
C TRP A 225 11.76 -8.19 -7.69
N ASN A 226 13.06 -8.19 -7.43
CA ASN A 226 14.01 -9.06 -8.13
C ASN A 226 14.19 -10.45 -7.50
N LYS A 227 13.42 -10.75 -6.44
CA LYS A 227 13.24 -12.08 -5.85
C LYS A 227 11.77 -12.29 -5.50
N VAL A 228 11.35 -13.55 -5.46
CA VAL A 228 10.08 -13.98 -4.86
C VAL A 228 10.21 -14.06 -3.33
N GLY A 229 9.09 -14.29 -2.64
CA GLY A 229 9.08 -14.49 -1.19
C GLY A 229 9.18 -13.20 -0.38
N MET A 230 8.82 -12.05 -0.97
CA MET A 230 8.76 -10.78 -0.23
C MET A 230 7.72 -10.87 0.90
N GLU A 231 8.06 -10.35 2.07
CA GLU A 231 7.28 -10.44 3.30
C GLU A 231 6.67 -9.09 3.71
N ASN A 232 5.92 -9.08 4.82
CA ASN A 232 5.31 -7.88 5.40
C ASN A 232 6.33 -6.73 5.61
N SER A 233 7.56 -7.07 6.03
CA SER A 233 8.65 -6.13 6.26
C SER A 233 9.10 -5.42 4.98
N ASP A 234 9.16 -6.13 3.85
CA ASP A 234 9.53 -5.57 2.54
C ASP A 234 8.46 -4.56 2.07
N TYR A 235 7.19 -4.93 2.25
CA TYR A 235 6.05 -4.12 1.82
C TYR A 235 5.95 -2.83 2.63
N LEU A 236 6.04 -2.92 3.96
CA LEU A 236 6.07 -1.74 4.83
C LEU A 236 7.29 -0.86 4.56
N SER A 237 8.46 -1.45 4.30
CA SER A 237 9.67 -0.69 4.00
C SER A 237 9.53 0.15 2.73
N VAL A 238 8.89 -0.37 1.68
CA VAL A 238 8.57 0.42 0.48
C VAL A 238 7.56 1.53 0.78
N PHE A 239 6.56 1.26 1.62
CA PHE A 239 5.61 2.29 2.03
C PHE A 239 6.31 3.43 2.78
N PHE A 240 7.15 3.11 3.76
CA PHE A 240 7.83 4.12 4.58
C PHE A 240 8.93 4.88 3.83
N HIS A 241 9.72 4.19 3.01
CA HIS A 241 10.93 4.77 2.41
C HIS A 241 10.76 5.23 0.96
N VAL A 242 9.63 4.93 0.32
CA VAL A 242 9.34 5.33 -1.07
C VAL A 242 7.97 5.99 -1.18
N LEU A 243 6.88 5.23 -0.98
CA LEU A 243 5.54 5.66 -1.36
C LEU A 243 5.01 6.80 -0.49
N LEU A 244 4.98 6.65 0.84
CA LEU A 244 4.38 7.65 1.72
C LEU A 244 5.10 9.00 1.65
N PRO A 245 6.44 9.09 1.69
CA PRO A 245 7.13 10.37 1.52
C PRO A 245 6.69 11.12 0.26
N ILE A 246 6.64 10.41 -0.88
CA ILE A 246 6.20 10.99 -2.15
C ILE A 246 4.70 11.35 -2.11
N ALA A 247 3.85 10.47 -1.58
CA ALA A 247 2.41 10.70 -1.54
C ALA A 247 2.01 11.91 -0.69
N TYR A 248 2.69 12.15 0.43
CA TYR A 248 2.49 13.34 1.26
C TYR A 248 3.02 14.62 0.59
N GLU A 249 4.11 14.55 -0.17
CA GLU A 249 4.61 15.67 -0.98
C GLU A 249 3.66 15.99 -2.16
N PHE A 250 3.18 14.95 -2.85
CA PHE A 250 2.23 15.07 -3.96
C PHE A 250 0.86 15.59 -3.54
N SER A 251 0.41 15.26 -2.32
CA SER A 251 -0.83 15.75 -1.71
C SER A 251 -2.11 15.46 -2.54
N PRO A 252 -2.41 14.18 -2.83
CA PRO A 252 -3.49 13.82 -3.75
C PRO A 252 -4.87 14.24 -3.25
N ASP A 253 -5.75 14.58 -4.21
CA ASP A 253 -7.17 14.83 -3.95
C ASP A 253 -7.96 13.52 -3.80
N LEU A 254 -7.51 12.43 -4.43
CA LEU A 254 -8.16 11.11 -4.46
C LEU A 254 -7.08 10.02 -4.57
N VAL A 255 -7.28 8.91 -3.84
CA VAL A 255 -6.43 7.72 -3.94
C VAL A 255 -7.22 6.58 -4.59
N PHE A 256 -6.68 5.99 -5.65
CA PHE A 256 -7.09 4.67 -6.11
C PHE A 256 -6.11 3.62 -5.62
N VAL A 257 -6.63 2.43 -5.34
CA VAL A 257 -5.82 1.24 -5.13
C VAL A 257 -6.19 0.22 -6.20
N CYS A 258 -5.25 -0.13 -7.07
CA CYS A 258 -5.35 -1.32 -7.91
C CYS A 258 -5.10 -2.51 -6.97
N ALA A 259 -6.19 -3.06 -6.44
CA ALA A 259 -6.17 -3.96 -5.31
C ALA A 259 -6.06 -5.42 -5.76
N GLY A 260 -4.90 -5.79 -6.29
CA GLY A 260 -4.54 -7.17 -6.59
C GLY A 260 -4.03 -7.90 -5.35
N PHE A 261 -4.55 -9.10 -5.08
CA PHE A 261 -4.17 -9.86 -3.88
C PHE A 261 -3.30 -11.09 -4.20
N ASP A 262 -2.73 -11.13 -5.40
CA ASP A 262 -1.71 -12.10 -5.81
C ASP A 262 -0.33 -11.79 -5.21
N SER A 263 -0.17 -10.63 -4.59
CA SER A 263 0.96 -10.28 -3.73
C SER A 263 0.87 -10.93 -2.33
N ALA A 264 -0.20 -11.67 -2.04
CA ALA A 264 -0.36 -12.39 -0.78
C ALA A 264 0.27 -13.79 -0.80
N ILE A 265 0.55 -14.31 0.40
CA ILE A 265 1.00 -15.68 0.62
C ILE A 265 0.08 -16.72 -0.03
N GLY A 266 0.68 -17.75 -0.62
CA GLY A 266 -0.01 -18.88 -1.24
C GLY A 266 -0.54 -18.63 -2.64
N ASP A 267 -0.38 -17.41 -3.19
CA ASP A 267 -0.75 -17.13 -4.57
C ASP A 267 0.16 -17.86 -5.59
N PRO A 268 -0.41 -18.52 -6.62
CA PRO A 268 0.36 -19.28 -7.59
C PRO A 268 1.14 -18.43 -8.60
N GLU A 269 0.82 -17.15 -8.79
CA GLU A 269 1.57 -16.26 -9.69
C GLU A 269 2.59 -15.42 -8.93
N GLY A 270 2.19 -14.86 -7.78
CA GLY A 270 3.06 -13.94 -7.05
C GLY A 270 4.21 -14.62 -6.33
N HIS A 271 3.98 -15.80 -5.72
CA HIS A 271 4.94 -16.49 -4.86
C HIS A 271 5.55 -15.59 -3.77
N MET A 272 4.79 -14.62 -3.28
CA MET A 272 5.18 -13.76 -2.16
C MET A 272 4.79 -14.41 -0.82
N CYS A 273 5.29 -13.85 0.27
CA CYS A 273 5.10 -14.38 1.62
C CYS A 273 4.34 -13.40 2.55
N ALA A 274 3.92 -12.24 2.03
CA ALA A 274 3.16 -11.27 2.81
C ALA A 274 1.80 -11.84 3.23
N THR A 275 1.45 -11.72 4.51
CA THR A 275 0.21 -12.27 5.06
C THR A 275 -0.97 -11.35 4.76
N PRO A 276 -2.22 -11.85 4.72
CA PRO A 276 -3.40 -11.00 4.47
C PRO A 276 -3.53 -9.79 5.40
N ASP A 277 -3.01 -9.88 6.63
CA ASP A 277 -3.01 -8.80 7.62
C ASP A 277 -2.28 -7.55 7.11
N ILE A 278 -1.29 -7.70 6.22
CA ILE A 278 -0.54 -6.57 5.67
C ILE A 278 -1.46 -5.56 4.99
N PHE A 279 -2.48 -6.03 4.26
CA PHE A 279 -3.38 -5.17 3.49
C PHE A 279 -4.24 -4.29 4.40
N ALA A 280 -4.44 -4.67 5.66
CA ALA A 280 -5.03 -3.78 6.66
C ALA A 280 -4.11 -2.58 6.94
N HIS A 281 -2.82 -2.81 7.15
CA HIS A 281 -1.85 -1.73 7.40
C HIS A 281 -1.63 -0.86 6.16
N LEU A 282 -1.48 -1.45 4.97
CA LEU A 282 -1.32 -0.69 3.73
C LEU A 282 -2.54 0.22 3.50
N THR A 283 -3.75 -0.31 3.67
CA THR A 283 -5.00 0.47 3.57
C THR A 283 -5.04 1.59 4.61
N HIS A 284 -4.67 1.30 5.86
CA HIS A 284 -4.66 2.29 6.95
C HIS A 284 -3.72 3.46 6.66
N LEU A 285 -2.51 3.17 6.20
CA LEU A 285 -1.51 4.19 5.87
C LEU A 285 -2.00 5.11 4.74
N LEU A 286 -2.70 4.57 3.74
CA LEU A 286 -3.27 5.34 2.63
C LEU A 286 -4.52 6.14 3.02
N LYS A 287 -5.31 5.70 4.00
CA LYS A 287 -6.51 6.43 4.47
C LYS A 287 -6.21 7.80 5.08
N SER A 288 -4.96 8.07 5.47
CA SER A 288 -4.56 9.37 6.00
C SER A 288 -4.36 10.42 4.89
N LEU A 289 -4.24 9.98 3.64
CA LEU A 289 -4.16 10.83 2.45
C LEU A 289 -5.55 11.25 1.95
N ALA A 290 -5.60 12.29 1.12
CA ALA A 290 -6.81 12.72 0.43
C ALA A 290 -8.04 12.94 1.33
N GLY A 291 -7.86 13.19 2.63
CA GLY A 291 -8.96 13.24 3.60
C GLY A 291 -9.78 11.95 3.66
N GLY A 292 -9.14 10.79 3.48
CA GLY A 292 -9.76 9.47 3.48
C GLY A 292 -10.50 9.09 2.20
N LYS A 293 -10.44 9.92 1.15
CA LYS A 293 -11.06 9.60 -0.16
C LYS A 293 -10.23 8.55 -0.89
N LEU A 294 -10.61 7.30 -0.68
CA LEU A 294 -9.92 6.11 -1.19
C LEU A 294 -10.91 5.19 -1.90
N CYS A 295 -10.58 4.80 -3.13
CA CYS A 295 -11.35 3.85 -3.95
C CYS A 295 -10.47 2.62 -4.25
N ALA A 296 -10.74 1.49 -3.59
CA ALA A 296 -10.07 0.23 -3.89
C ALA A 296 -10.83 -0.52 -5.00
N VAL A 297 -10.12 -1.03 -6.00
CA VAL A 297 -10.71 -1.72 -7.15
C VAL A 297 -10.01 -3.06 -7.29
N LEU A 298 -10.76 -4.16 -7.21
CA LEU A 298 -10.18 -5.51 -7.29
C LEU A 298 -9.50 -5.74 -8.65
N GLU A 299 -8.25 -6.21 -8.62
CA GLU A 299 -7.46 -6.61 -9.80
C GLU A 299 -7.20 -8.13 -9.79
N GLY A 300 -5.94 -8.58 -9.56
CA GLY A 300 -5.51 -9.97 -9.47
C GLY A 300 -5.75 -10.66 -8.12
N GLY A 301 -5.09 -11.80 -7.89
CA GLY A 301 -5.28 -12.69 -6.73
C GLY A 301 -6.03 -13.97 -7.11
N TYR A 302 -5.31 -15.09 -7.08
CA TYR A 302 -5.71 -16.35 -7.70
C TYR A 302 -5.73 -17.53 -6.71
N ASN A 303 -5.08 -17.39 -5.55
CA ASN A 303 -5.40 -18.25 -4.41
C ASN A 303 -6.69 -17.75 -3.73
N LEU A 304 -7.76 -18.55 -3.83
CA LEU A 304 -9.10 -18.15 -3.35
C LEU A 304 -9.15 -17.88 -1.84
N THR A 305 -8.30 -18.55 -1.05
CA THR A 305 -8.24 -18.38 0.40
C THR A 305 -7.54 -17.08 0.77
N SER A 306 -6.35 -16.81 0.22
CA SER A 306 -5.60 -15.58 0.50
C SER A 306 -6.32 -14.36 -0.06
N LEU A 307 -6.98 -14.49 -1.22
CA LEU A 307 -7.83 -13.47 -1.83
C LEU A 307 -8.96 -13.05 -0.88
N ALA A 308 -9.78 -14.01 -0.42
CA ALA A 308 -10.92 -13.73 0.45
C ALA A 308 -10.48 -13.07 1.76
N GLN A 309 -9.40 -13.57 2.38
CA GLN A 309 -8.86 -13.01 3.62
C GLN A 309 -8.34 -11.57 3.43
N SER A 310 -7.61 -11.31 2.34
CA SER A 310 -7.03 -9.99 2.05
C SER A 310 -8.10 -8.94 1.72
N VAL A 311 -9.16 -9.36 1.01
CA VAL A 311 -10.36 -8.52 0.78
C VAL A 311 -11.02 -8.15 2.11
N CYS A 312 -11.23 -9.11 3.02
CA CYS A 312 -11.79 -8.83 4.34
C CYS A 312 -10.91 -7.85 5.15
N GLN A 313 -9.59 -8.04 5.16
CA GLN A 313 -8.65 -7.15 5.87
C GLN A 313 -8.68 -5.71 5.35
N THR A 314 -8.80 -5.56 4.03
CA THR A 314 -8.96 -4.27 3.36
C THR A 314 -10.28 -3.61 3.77
N VAL A 315 -11.42 -4.31 3.63
CA VAL A 315 -12.76 -3.76 3.92
C VAL A 315 -12.94 -3.43 5.41
N GLN A 316 -12.48 -4.28 6.33
CA GLN A 316 -12.47 -3.99 7.78
C GLN A 316 -11.76 -2.68 8.08
N THR A 317 -10.61 -2.45 7.44
CA THR A 317 -9.86 -1.20 7.63
C THR A 317 -10.59 0.00 7.03
N LEU A 318 -11.22 -0.14 5.86
CA LEU A 318 -12.03 0.93 5.27
C LEU A 318 -13.20 1.33 6.18
N LEU A 319 -13.84 0.35 6.82
CA LEU A 319 -14.90 0.52 7.81
C LEU A 319 -14.43 1.16 9.12
N GLY A 320 -13.11 1.21 9.36
CA GLY A 320 -12.52 1.82 10.54
C GLY A 320 -12.23 0.84 11.68
N ASP A 321 -12.25 -0.47 11.42
CA ASP A 321 -11.85 -1.46 12.43
C ASP A 321 -10.36 -1.35 12.71
N PRO A 322 -9.92 -1.53 13.97
CA PRO A 322 -8.50 -1.43 14.31
C PRO A 322 -7.66 -2.43 13.53
N ALA A 323 -6.49 -2.01 13.05
CA ALA A 323 -5.57 -2.90 12.35
C ALA A 323 -5.11 -4.05 13.27
N PRO A 324 -4.80 -5.25 12.72
CA PRO A 324 -4.23 -6.33 13.52
C PRO A 324 -2.83 -5.94 14.06
N GLN A 325 -2.25 -6.77 14.94
CA GLN A 325 -0.86 -6.57 15.33
C GLN A 325 0.07 -7.02 14.21
N THR A 326 1.18 -6.32 14.04
CA THR A 326 2.23 -6.71 13.10
C THR A 326 3.23 -7.59 13.84
N SER A 327 2.92 -8.88 14.00
CA SER A 327 3.82 -9.81 14.66
C SER A 327 5.06 -10.09 13.80
N GLU A 328 6.24 -10.13 14.44
CA GLU A 328 7.50 -10.63 13.88
C GLU A 328 8.08 -9.82 12.69
N LEU A 329 7.87 -8.51 12.65
CA LEU A 329 8.56 -7.66 11.67
C LEU A 329 10.06 -7.64 11.92
N ASN A 330 10.81 -7.71 10.83
CA ASN A 330 12.26 -7.60 10.78
C ASN A 330 12.64 -6.51 9.76
N GLY A 331 13.94 -6.36 9.46
CA GLY A 331 14.35 -5.55 8.32
C GLY A 331 13.91 -6.17 6.98
N PRO A 332 13.75 -5.35 5.93
CA PRO A 332 13.53 -5.85 4.57
C PRO A 332 14.71 -6.70 4.11
N CYS A 333 14.45 -7.65 3.21
CA CYS A 333 15.49 -8.49 2.64
C CYS A 333 16.45 -7.66 1.75
N GLU A 334 17.65 -8.20 1.49
CA GLU A 334 18.68 -7.50 0.70
C GLU A 334 18.18 -7.11 -0.70
N SER A 335 17.36 -7.95 -1.34
CA SER A 335 16.82 -7.66 -2.67
C SER A 335 15.78 -6.53 -2.65
N ALA A 336 14.97 -6.45 -1.59
CA ALA A 336 14.05 -5.34 -1.40
C ALA A 336 14.81 -4.04 -1.12
N LEU A 337 15.86 -4.08 -0.29
CA LEU A 337 16.73 -2.93 -0.03
C LEU A 337 17.40 -2.39 -1.30
N GLU A 338 17.91 -3.28 -2.16
CA GLU A 338 18.48 -2.89 -3.45
C GLU A 338 17.43 -2.17 -4.32
N SER A 339 16.22 -2.73 -4.39
CA SER A 339 15.11 -2.16 -5.16
C SER A 339 14.71 -0.77 -4.61
N ILE A 340 14.55 -0.65 -3.28
CA ILE A 340 14.28 0.63 -2.60
C ILE A 340 15.39 1.65 -2.91
N GLN A 341 16.66 1.26 -2.82
CA GLN A 341 17.79 2.17 -3.10
C GLN A 341 17.81 2.64 -4.55
N CYS A 342 17.58 1.74 -5.51
CA CYS A 342 17.52 2.05 -6.94
C CYS A 342 16.39 3.03 -7.24
N VAL A 343 15.19 2.78 -6.74
CA VAL A 343 14.01 3.65 -6.92
C VAL A 343 14.25 5.03 -6.32
N ARG A 344 14.71 5.10 -5.07
CA ARG A 344 15.03 6.39 -4.42
C ARG A 344 16.08 7.17 -5.20
N SER A 345 17.06 6.48 -5.78
CA SER A 345 18.10 7.11 -6.59
C SER A 345 17.56 7.67 -7.91
N ALA A 346 16.71 6.91 -8.61
CA ALA A 346 16.07 7.35 -9.86
C ALA A 346 15.10 8.53 -9.63
N HIS A 347 14.45 8.58 -8.47
CA HIS A 347 13.45 9.58 -8.14
C HIS A 347 13.97 10.82 -7.39
N LYS A 348 15.23 10.80 -6.92
CA LYS A 348 15.88 11.92 -6.24
C LYS A 348 15.80 13.28 -6.98
N PRO A 349 15.84 13.36 -8.32
CA PRO A 349 15.69 14.64 -9.02
C PRO A 349 14.29 15.26 -8.93
N TYR A 350 13.26 14.47 -8.58
CA TYR A 350 11.85 14.86 -8.66
C TYR A 350 11.19 15.02 -7.28
N TRP A 351 11.66 14.28 -6.27
CA TRP A 351 11.04 14.21 -4.94
C TRP A 351 12.07 14.41 -3.83
N ALA A 352 11.61 14.93 -2.69
CA ALA A 352 12.46 15.18 -1.54
C ALA A 352 12.83 13.88 -0.81
N PHE A 353 13.95 13.27 -1.22
CA PHE A 353 14.60 12.19 -0.49
C PHE A 353 15.86 12.66 0.23
N ALA A 354 16.13 12.07 1.40
CA ALA A 354 17.45 12.18 2.02
C ALA A 354 18.53 11.68 1.04
N PRO A 355 19.68 12.37 0.91
CA PRO A 355 20.74 11.93 0.02
C PRO A 355 21.20 10.50 0.41
N PRO A 356 21.41 9.61 -0.57
CA PRO A 356 21.83 8.24 -0.28
C PRO A 356 23.22 8.21 0.33
N VAL A 357 23.46 7.25 1.23
CA VAL A 357 24.76 7.03 1.90
C VAL A 357 25.82 6.48 0.92
N SER A 358 25.40 5.90 -0.21
CA SER A 358 26.27 5.39 -1.28
C SER A 358 25.59 5.49 -2.65
N GLU A 359 26.37 5.68 -3.72
CA GLU A 359 25.86 5.61 -5.09
C GLU A 359 25.40 4.17 -5.40
N PRO A 360 24.22 3.98 -6.02
CA PRO A 360 23.77 2.65 -6.43
C PRO A 360 24.79 2.02 -7.37
N SER A 361 25.02 0.71 -7.25
CA SER A 361 25.87 -0.02 -8.18
C SER A 361 25.22 0.02 -9.57
N THR A 362 25.77 0.85 -10.46
CA THR A 362 25.40 0.84 -11.89
C THR A 362 25.90 -0.39 -12.64
N LYS A 363 26.58 -1.32 -11.94
CA LYS A 363 27.01 -2.59 -12.52
C LYS A 363 25.83 -3.56 -12.58
N ARG A 364 25.20 -3.59 -13.74
CA ARG A 364 24.38 -4.70 -14.22
C ARG A 364 25.08 -6.01 -13.87
N CYS A 365 24.41 -6.92 -13.15
CA CYS A 365 24.83 -8.32 -13.12
C CYS A 365 24.82 -8.80 -14.58
N LYS A 366 26.00 -8.89 -15.20
CA LYS A 366 26.14 -9.55 -16.49
C LYS A 366 25.74 -10.99 -16.24
N LEU A 367 24.67 -11.45 -16.89
CA LEU A 367 24.44 -12.87 -17.11
C LEU A 367 25.77 -13.44 -17.61
N ALA A 368 26.39 -14.29 -16.80
CA ALA A 368 27.45 -15.13 -17.30
C ALA A 368 26.79 -16.03 -18.33
N GLU A 369 27.03 -15.76 -19.62
CA GLU A 369 26.85 -16.73 -20.68
C GLU A 369 27.76 -17.91 -20.33
N LYS A 370 27.21 -18.90 -19.62
CA LYS A 370 27.80 -20.22 -19.57
C LYS A 370 27.53 -20.88 -20.92
N GLU A 371 28.39 -20.61 -21.89
CA GLU A 371 28.68 -21.59 -22.94
C GLU A 371 29.34 -22.80 -22.27
N GLU A 372 28.53 -23.73 -21.76
CA GLU A 372 29.00 -25.08 -21.50
C GLU A 372 28.90 -25.86 -22.81
N GLY A 373 30.02 -25.88 -23.54
CA GLY A 373 30.25 -26.80 -24.63
C GLY A 373 30.23 -28.25 -24.10
N VAL A 374 29.11 -28.94 -24.28
CA VAL A 374 29.02 -30.38 -24.05
C VAL A 374 29.43 -31.08 -25.33
N GLN A 375 30.63 -31.66 -25.30
CA GLN A 375 31.07 -32.64 -26.28
C GLN A 375 30.10 -33.83 -26.28
N ALA A 376 29.64 -34.19 -27.48
CA ALA A 376 28.84 -35.37 -27.70
C ALA A 376 29.70 -36.64 -27.51
N GLU A 377 29.41 -37.41 -26.46
CA GLU A 377 29.72 -38.83 -26.41
C GLU A 377 28.43 -39.61 -26.17
N GLY A 378 28.17 -40.56 -27.07
CA GLY A 378 26.95 -41.36 -27.08
C GLY A 378 26.88 -42.35 -25.92
N GLY A 379 25.75 -42.34 -25.24
CA GLY A 379 25.37 -43.35 -24.24
C GLY A 379 23.86 -43.55 -24.26
N GLN A 380 23.44 -44.82 -24.27
CA GLN A 380 22.07 -45.29 -24.51
C GLN A 380 21.02 -44.67 -23.57
N LYS A 381 19.83 -44.38 -24.15
CA LYS A 381 18.60 -44.06 -23.43
C LYS A 381 18.19 -45.24 -22.53
N GLY A 382 18.24 -45.03 -21.22
CA GLY A 382 17.44 -45.77 -20.24
C GLY A 382 16.25 -44.90 -19.82
N GLU A 383 15.05 -45.46 -19.93
CA GLU A 383 13.81 -44.87 -19.42
C GLU A 383 13.91 -44.70 -17.89
N GLY A 384 13.64 -43.50 -17.41
CA GLY A 384 13.62 -43.16 -15.98
C GLY A 384 12.38 -42.34 -15.67
N ASP A 385 11.60 -42.85 -14.72
CA ASP A 385 10.31 -42.38 -14.23
C ASP A 385 10.21 -40.86 -14.01
N GLY A 386 9.11 -40.28 -14.46
CA GLY A 386 8.72 -38.92 -14.14
C GLY A 386 8.18 -38.83 -12.72
N GLN A 387 9.02 -38.38 -11.78
CA GLN A 387 8.54 -37.89 -10.49
C GLN A 387 7.91 -36.52 -10.69
N LYS A 388 6.56 -36.48 -10.62
CA LYS A 388 5.82 -35.25 -10.34
C LYS A 388 6.31 -34.74 -8.97
N ALA A 389 6.89 -33.55 -8.94
CA ALA A 389 6.99 -32.80 -7.68
C ALA A 389 5.56 -32.50 -7.23
N GLU A 390 5.14 -33.03 -6.09
CA GLU A 390 3.93 -32.59 -5.41
C GLU A 390 4.18 -31.15 -4.95
N GLU A 391 3.46 -30.17 -5.51
CA GLU A 391 3.44 -28.81 -4.97
C GLU A 391 2.86 -28.89 -3.54
N GLU A 392 3.70 -28.71 -2.52
CA GLU A 392 3.25 -28.66 -1.14
C GLU A 392 2.29 -27.48 -0.97
N GLU A 393 1.09 -27.76 -0.44
CA GLU A 393 0.09 -26.73 -0.16
C GLU A 393 0.62 -25.76 0.90
N VAL A 394 0.77 -24.48 0.54
CA VAL A 394 1.23 -23.45 1.47
C VAL A 394 0.12 -23.19 2.50
N VAL A 395 0.44 -23.36 3.79
CA VAL A 395 -0.50 -23.14 4.90
C VAL A 395 -0.01 -21.98 5.77
N TRP A 396 -0.92 -21.09 6.15
CA TRP A 396 -0.66 -19.98 7.06
C TRP A 396 -1.79 -19.85 8.09
N MET A 397 -1.56 -19.04 9.13
CA MET A 397 -2.58 -18.80 10.15
C MET A 397 -3.73 -17.95 9.59
N LYS A 398 -4.98 -18.37 9.84
CA LYS A 398 -6.14 -17.52 9.55
C LYS A 398 -6.01 -16.21 10.35
N PRO A 399 -6.24 -15.04 9.73
CA PRO A 399 -6.26 -13.78 10.45
C PRO A 399 -7.19 -13.78 11.68
N PRO A 400 -6.80 -13.10 12.77
CA PRO A 400 -7.65 -12.97 13.95
C PRO A 400 -8.89 -12.14 13.64
N SER A 401 -9.99 -12.40 14.35
CA SER A 401 -11.21 -11.60 14.23
C SER A 401 -10.96 -10.17 14.72
N ARG A 402 -11.30 -9.19 13.87
CA ARG A 402 -11.19 -7.75 14.17
C ARG A 402 -12.57 -7.21 14.51
N LEU A 403 -12.88 -7.15 15.80
CA LEU A 403 -14.14 -6.60 16.28
C LEU A 403 -14.02 -5.09 16.50
N ALA A 404 -15.00 -4.33 15.98
CA ALA A 404 -15.15 -2.93 16.31
C ALA A 404 -15.49 -2.79 17.82
N PRO A 405 -14.77 -1.95 18.59
CA PRO A 405 -15.11 -1.73 19.98
C PRO A 405 -16.47 -1.01 20.10
N PRO A 406 -17.26 -1.30 21.15
CA PRO A 406 -18.57 -0.67 21.34
C PRO A 406 -18.50 0.83 21.66
N VAL A 407 -17.37 1.28 22.21
CA VAL A 407 -17.03 2.70 22.45
C VAL A 407 -15.64 2.94 21.88
N HIS A 408 -15.53 3.83 20.89
CA HIS A 408 -14.26 4.08 20.20
C HIS A 408 -13.33 5.04 20.96
N THR A 409 -13.87 6.01 21.71
CA THR A 409 -13.05 7.03 22.39
C THR A 409 -13.74 7.60 23.62
N GLU A 410 -13.04 7.58 24.75
CA GLU A 410 -13.43 8.27 25.98
C GLU A 410 -12.54 9.49 26.22
N VAL A 411 -13.08 10.54 26.84
CA VAL A 411 -12.33 11.76 27.15
C VAL A 411 -12.50 12.17 28.61
N ALA A 412 -11.37 12.45 29.27
CA ALA A 412 -11.30 13.01 30.60
C ALA A 412 -11.02 14.53 30.52
N LEU A 413 -12.09 15.35 30.49
CA LEU A 413 -11.99 16.81 30.46
C LEU A 413 -12.42 17.45 31.79
N PRO A 414 -11.88 18.64 32.12
CA PRO A 414 -12.47 19.54 33.10
C PRO A 414 -14.00 19.62 33.00
N ALA A 415 -14.68 19.79 34.14
CA ALA A 415 -16.14 19.71 34.24
C ALA A 415 -16.87 20.78 33.40
N ASP A 416 -16.19 21.88 33.12
CA ASP A 416 -16.64 23.07 32.40
C ASP A 416 -16.44 23.00 30.88
N LEU A 417 -15.66 22.05 30.36
CA LEU A 417 -15.48 21.85 28.93
C LEU A 417 -16.48 20.84 28.35
N GLU A 418 -17.03 21.14 27.18
CA GLU A 418 -17.93 20.21 26.46
C GLU A 418 -17.16 19.00 25.92
N VAL A 419 -17.83 17.84 25.92
CA VAL A 419 -17.27 16.59 25.38
C VAL A 419 -17.46 16.59 23.88
N PRO A 420 -16.43 16.24 23.07
CA PRO A 420 -16.58 16.10 21.64
C PRO A 420 -17.71 15.13 21.26
N ASP A 421 -18.41 15.41 20.16
CA ASP A 421 -19.45 14.53 19.63
C ASP A 421 -18.92 13.10 19.42
N ARG A 422 -19.75 12.10 19.73
CA ARG A 422 -19.43 10.66 19.70
C ARG A 422 -18.38 10.18 20.72
N CYS A 423 -17.90 11.04 21.63
CA CYS A 423 -17.08 10.63 22.76
C CYS A 423 -17.92 10.49 24.03
N ASP A 424 -17.52 9.56 24.90
CA ASP A 424 -18.05 9.46 26.25
C ASP A 424 -17.16 10.19 27.26
N ARG A 425 -17.78 10.93 28.20
CA ARG A 425 -17.05 11.43 29.38
C ARG A 425 -16.80 10.25 30.31
N VAL A 426 -15.58 10.14 30.81
CA VAL A 426 -15.24 9.14 31.85
C VAL A 426 -16.19 9.32 33.06
N ARG A 427 -17.12 8.37 33.25
CA ARG A 427 -18.16 8.42 34.30
C ARG A 427 -17.62 7.93 35.65
N SER A 428 -16.93 8.81 36.37
CA SER A 428 -16.57 8.72 37.81
C SER A 428 -15.50 7.70 38.28
N SER A 429 -14.57 8.23 39.08
CA SER A 429 -13.54 7.63 39.95
C SER A 429 -12.55 6.58 39.43
N LEU A 430 -12.36 6.42 38.13
CA LEU A 430 -11.00 6.12 37.66
C LEU A 430 -10.23 7.43 37.75
N ALA A 431 -9.80 7.80 38.96
CA ALA A 431 -8.57 8.57 39.07
C ALA A 431 -7.56 7.76 38.24
N PRO A 432 -7.08 8.22 37.07
CA PRO A 432 -6.05 7.50 36.36
C PRO A 432 -4.88 7.56 37.32
N THR A 433 -4.62 6.40 37.88
CA THR A 433 -3.83 6.21 39.07
C THR A 433 -2.53 6.95 38.83
N LEU A 434 -2.15 7.83 39.76
CA LEU A 434 -0.77 8.33 39.82
C LEU A 434 0.21 7.14 39.72
N GLU A 435 -0.24 5.94 40.13
CA GLU A 435 0.36 4.62 39.98
C GLU A 435 0.45 4.06 38.54
N ILE A 436 -0.51 4.33 37.62
CA ILE A 436 -0.42 3.99 36.19
C ILE A 436 0.57 4.94 35.52
N LEU A 437 0.51 6.24 35.83
CA LEU A 437 1.48 7.22 35.35
C LEU A 437 2.89 7.00 35.95
N GLN A 438 2.99 6.56 37.21
CA GLN A 438 4.24 6.16 37.85
C GLN A 438 4.78 4.85 37.26
N ARG A 439 3.93 3.87 36.96
CA ARG A 439 4.33 2.66 36.22
C ARG A 439 4.78 2.98 34.79
N LEU A 440 4.13 3.93 34.11
CA LEU A 440 4.57 4.47 32.82
C LEU A 440 5.90 5.22 32.93
N SER A 441 6.15 5.95 34.03
CA SER A 441 7.44 6.61 34.28
C SER A 441 8.59 5.63 34.52
N VAL A 442 8.29 4.44 35.05
CA VAL A 442 9.25 3.33 35.19
C VAL A 442 9.46 2.60 33.86
N LEU A 443 8.43 2.49 33.00
CA LEU A 443 8.52 1.93 31.64
C LEU A 443 9.34 2.80 30.68
N LEU A 444 9.37 4.12 30.87
CA LEU A 444 10.23 5.07 30.13
C LEU A 444 11.75 4.82 30.31
N GLN A 445 12.14 3.81 31.10
CA GLN A 445 13.52 3.33 31.22
C GLN A 445 13.91 2.29 30.13
N SER A 446 13.01 2.00 29.19
CA SER A 446 13.24 1.04 28.09
C SER A 446 13.25 1.79 26.75
N VAL A 447 14.39 1.78 26.06
CA VAL A 447 14.65 2.34 24.71
C VAL A 447 13.86 3.62 24.36
N CYS A 448 14.45 4.78 24.67
CA CYS A 448 13.95 6.08 24.21
C CYS A 448 14.66 6.47 22.90
N VAL A 449 13.90 6.63 21.81
CA VAL A 449 14.40 7.27 20.58
C VAL A 449 13.96 8.72 20.58
N CYS A 450 14.90 9.63 20.85
CA CYS A 450 14.66 11.06 20.75
C CYS A 450 14.90 11.52 19.31
N VAL A 451 13.84 11.93 18.63
CA VAL A 451 13.93 12.62 17.32
C VAL A 451 13.84 14.12 17.58
N CYS A 452 14.99 14.79 17.65
CA CYS A 452 15.05 16.25 17.77
C CYS A 452 14.91 16.91 16.39
N VAL A 453 13.82 17.61 16.14
CA VAL A 453 13.69 18.56 15.02
C VAL A 453 14.40 19.88 15.43
N PRO A 454 15.20 20.52 14.56
CA PRO A 454 16.14 21.62 14.92
C PRO A 454 15.55 22.89 15.57
N PRO A 455 16.42 23.85 16.00
CA PRO A 455 16.09 24.90 16.98
C PRO A 455 15.01 25.92 16.58
N GLN A 456 14.54 25.92 15.33
CA GLN A 456 13.45 26.80 14.86
C GLN A 456 12.04 26.24 15.20
N GLY A 457 11.98 25.10 15.91
CA GLY A 457 10.75 24.42 16.33
C GLY A 457 10.16 23.54 15.23
N CYS A 458 8.99 22.93 15.47
CA CYS A 458 8.23 22.14 14.48
C CYS A 458 7.57 23.01 13.37
N SER A 459 8.17 24.14 13.02
CA SER A 459 7.67 25.07 12.01
C SER A 459 7.84 24.53 10.57
N ASP A 460 8.83 23.66 10.35
CA ASP A 460 8.94 22.85 9.14
C ASP A 460 8.08 21.58 9.25
N VAL A 461 6.83 21.69 8.78
CA VAL A 461 5.90 20.54 8.73
C VAL A 461 6.42 19.44 7.79
N ALA A 462 7.17 19.77 6.75
CA ALA A 462 7.72 18.79 5.82
C ALA A 462 8.82 17.94 6.49
N GLY A 463 9.75 18.59 7.21
CA GLY A 463 10.75 17.91 8.03
C GLY A 463 10.13 17.02 9.11
N LEU A 464 9.12 17.52 9.82
CA LEU A 464 8.37 16.73 10.81
C LEU A 464 7.73 15.49 10.18
N MET A 465 7.02 15.64 9.06
CA MET A 465 6.36 14.51 8.41
C MET A 465 7.37 13.51 7.85
N GLN A 466 8.50 13.96 7.30
CA GLN A 466 9.58 13.05 6.90
C GLN A 466 10.12 12.23 8.07
N ALA A 467 10.30 12.85 9.24
CA ALA A 467 10.72 12.14 10.45
C ALA A 467 9.66 11.11 10.89
N VAL A 468 8.38 11.46 10.81
CA VAL A 468 7.28 10.55 11.14
C VAL A 468 7.27 9.36 10.20
N LEU A 469 7.29 9.60 8.88
CA LEU A 469 7.13 8.58 7.87
C LEU A 469 8.36 7.67 7.75
N CYS A 470 9.56 8.24 7.79
CA CYS A 470 10.80 7.51 7.49
C CYS A 470 11.57 7.05 8.73
N LEU A 471 11.21 7.50 9.95
CA LEU A 471 11.85 7.08 11.21
C LEU A 471 10.84 6.53 12.21
N LEU A 472 9.86 7.34 12.61
CA LEU A 472 8.95 6.98 13.69
C LEU A 472 8.09 5.77 13.34
N LEU A 473 7.47 5.75 12.15
CA LEU A 473 6.63 4.64 11.73
C LEU A 473 7.44 3.32 11.61
N PRO A 474 8.56 3.25 10.88
CA PRO A 474 9.38 2.04 10.85
C PRO A 474 9.73 1.51 12.25
N LEU A 475 10.20 2.39 13.14
CA LEU A 475 10.54 2.03 14.52
C LEU A 475 9.33 1.50 15.29
N ALA A 476 8.20 2.17 15.18
CA ALA A 476 7.01 1.84 15.94
C ALA A 476 6.34 0.56 15.43
N TYR A 477 6.41 0.28 14.12
CA TYR A 477 5.97 -0.99 13.53
C TYR A 477 6.86 -2.15 13.95
N GLU A 478 8.20 -1.99 13.89
CA GLU A 478 9.13 -3.04 14.33
C GLU A 478 9.06 -3.30 15.84
N TYR A 479 8.77 -2.27 16.63
CA TYR A 479 8.58 -2.41 18.08
C TYR A 479 7.28 -3.13 18.46
N ASP A 480 6.25 -3.07 17.60
CA ASP A 480 4.90 -3.64 17.79
C ASP A 480 4.32 -3.37 19.21
N PRO A 481 4.05 -2.09 19.56
CA PRO A 481 3.63 -1.73 20.91
C PRO A 481 2.26 -2.31 21.27
N GLY A 482 2.07 -2.67 22.54
CA GLY A 482 0.75 -2.99 23.10
C GLY A 482 -0.10 -1.75 23.45
N LEU A 483 0.49 -0.56 23.49
CA LEU A 483 -0.18 0.72 23.76
C LEU A 483 0.64 1.86 23.14
N VAL A 484 -0.04 2.80 22.48
CA VAL A 484 0.56 4.06 22.01
C VAL A 484 0.20 5.19 22.99
N LEU A 485 1.22 5.85 23.55
CA LEU A 485 1.04 7.03 24.41
C LEU A 485 1.48 8.30 23.65
N LEU A 486 0.52 9.16 23.31
CA LEU A 486 0.77 10.45 22.68
C LEU A 486 0.77 11.55 23.73
N VAL A 487 1.84 12.33 23.83
CA VAL A 487 1.94 13.45 24.78
C VAL A 487 2.17 14.75 24.02
N ARG A 488 1.26 15.71 24.18
CA ARG A 488 1.38 17.07 23.62
C ARG A 488 1.50 18.08 24.75
N GLY A 489 2.70 18.61 24.91
CA GLY A 489 3.00 19.67 25.87
C GLY A 489 2.81 21.08 25.31
N PRO A 490 2.75 22.09 26.20
CA PRO A 490 2.64 23.49 25.80
C PRO A 490 3.90 23.91 25.03
N GLY A 491 3.72 24.60 23.90
CA GLY A 491 4.84 25.06 23.08
C GLY A 491 5.49 23.99 22.20
N SER A 492 4.82 22.85 21.97
CA SER A 492 5.27 21.80 21.05
C SER A 492 5.55 22.30 19.62
N GLY A 493 4.87 23.39 19.21
CA GLY A 493 4.98 23.96 17.86
C GLY A 493 4.28 23.13 16.77
N VAL A 494 3.69 21.98 17.11
CA VAL A 494 3.01 21.10 16.14
C VAL A 494 1.62 21.63 15.82
N GLY A 495 1.39 21.96 14.54
CA GLY A 495 0.09 22.41 14.07
C GLY A 495 -1.02 21.37 14.24
N LYS A 496 -2.28 21.81 14.31
CA LYS A 496 -3.46 20.91 14.50
C LYS A 496 -3.55 19.84 13.40
N ALA A 497 -3.26 20.20 12.15
CA ALA A 497 -3.33 19.27 11.03
C ALA A 497 -2.23 18.20 11.07
N ALA A 498 -0.98 18.60 11.32
CA ALA A 498 0.14 17.66 11.50
C ALA A 498 -0.10 16.73 12.69
N TRP A 499 -0.62 17.25 13.80
CA TRP A 499 -1.00 16.43 14.95
C TRP A 499 -2.06 15.39 14.64
N ALA A 500 -3.11 15.77 13.89
CA ALA A 500 -4.14 14.85 13.45
C ALA A 500 -3.59 13.76 12.51
N GLN A 501 -2.70 14.12 11.58
CA GLN A 501 -2.03 13.17 10.69
C GLN A 501 -1.19 12.16 11.46
N ILE A 502 -0.36 12.62 12.40
CA ILE A 502 0.45 11.76 13.27
C ILE A 502 -0.44 10.82 14.10
N THR A 503 -1.50 11.37 14.71
CA THR A 503 -2.47 10.59 15.51
C THR A 503 -3.19 9.54 14.65
N SER A 504 -3.56 9.89 13.42
CA SER A 504 -4.19 8.97 12.45
C SER A 504 -3.26 7.83 12.06
N LEU A 505 -2.02 8.15 11.67
CA LEU A 505 -1.03 7.15 11.26
C LEU A 505 -0.72 6.16 12.40
N LEU A 506 -0.49 6.65 13.62
CA LEU A 506 -0.11 5.81 14.77
C LEU A 506 -1.24 4.91 15.29
N GLN A 507 -2.51 5.16 14.93
CA GLN A 507 -3.61 4.24 15.24
C GLN A 507 -3.55 2.90 14.49
N GLY A 508 -2.65 2.79 13.51
CA GLY A 508 -2.37 1.51 12.82
C GLY A 508 -1.60 0.52 13.69
N LEU A 509 -1.13 0.96 14.87
CA LEU A 509 -0.36 0.18 15.83
C LEU A 509 -1.23 -0.16 17.04
N ALA A 510 -0.77 -1.11 17.86
CA ALA A 510 -1.41 -1.47 19.13
C ALA A 510 -2.91 -1.79 19.00
N GLN A 511 -3.39 -2.22 17.82
CA GLN A 511 -4.81 -2.40 17.53
C GLN A 511 -5.63 -1.15 17.87
N GLY A 512 -5.09 0.04 17.58
CA GLY A 512 -5.73 1.32 17.85
C GLY A 512 -5.72 1.76 19.33
N HIS A 513 -5.18 0.96 20.27
CA HIS A 513 -5.07 1.34 21.67
C HIS A 513 -4.11 2.53 21.82
N THR A 514 -4.69 3.73 21.83
CA THR A 514 -3.96 5.00 21.87
C THR A 514 -4.49 5.85 23.02
N LEU A 515 -3.59 6.27 23.92
CA LEU A 515 -3.87 7.24 24.98
C LEU A 515 -3.21 8.57 24.63
N ALA A 516 -3.99 9.66 24.54
CA ALA A 516 -3.48 11.00 24.31
C ALA A 516 -3.55 11.86 25.58
N LEU A 517 -2.40 12.43 25.99
CA LEU A 517 -2.27 13.35 27.12
C LEU A 517 -1.95 14.75 26.58
N LEU A 518 -2.87 15.69 26.81
CA LEU A 518 -2.75 17.09 26.37
C LEU A 518 -2.51 17.99 27.58
N GLN A 519 -1.33 18.61 27.68
CA GLN A 519 -0.99 19.49 28.80
C GLN A 519 -1.11 20.96 28.35
N GLY A 520 -2.13 21.67 28.84
CA GLY A 520 -2.33 23.09 28.54
C GLY A 520 -2.70 23.41 27.07
N GLU A 521 -3.17 22.40 26.32
CA GLU A 521 -3.49 22.47 24.89
C GLU A 521 -4.97 22.13 24.65
N GLU A 522 -5.88 22.80 25.35
CA GLU A 522 -7.33 22.53 25.30
C GLU A 522 -7.90 22.62 23.88
N GLU A 523 -7.35 23.49 23.03
CA GLU A 523 -7.79 23.62 21.64
C GLU A 523 -7.47 22.40 20.75
N ALA A 524 -6.56 21.52 21.16
CA ALA A 524 -6.20 20.31 20.43
C ALA A 524 -7.09 19.11 20.78
N VAL A 525 -7.90 19.21 21.85
CA VAL A 525 -8.79 18.14 22.33
C VAL A 525 -9.73 17.66 21.23
N GLY A 526 -10.47 18.58 20.59
CA GLY A 526 -11.44 18.22 19.56
C GLY A 526 -10.79 17.54 18.35
N THR A 527 -9.65 18.03 17.90
CA THR A 527 -8.89 17.43 16.78
C THR A 527 -8.33 16.06 17.15
N THR A 528 -7.85 15.89 18.38
CA THR A 528 -7.33 14.60 18.88
C THR A 528 -8.45 13.58 18.99
N ALA A 529 -9.58 13.95 19.59
CA ALA A 529 -10.76 13.11 19.71
C ALA A 529 -11.30 12.68 18.34
N ALA A 530 -11.44 13.62 17.39
CA ALA A 530 -11.86 13.31 16.03
C ALA A 530 -10.94 12.27 15.37
N SER A 531 -9.62 12.44 15.52
CA SER A 531 -8.63 11.50 14.97
C SER A 531 -8.78 10.11 15.60
N LEU A 532 -8.89 10.01 16.93
CA LEU A 532 -9.07 8.75 17.67
C LEU A 532 -10.41 8.05 17.39
N LEU A 533 -11.43 8.83 17.03
CA LEU A 533 -12.72 8.32 16.57
C LEU A 533 -12.67 7.82 15.11
N GLY A 534 -11.51 7.88 14.46
CA GLY A 534 -11.31 7.48 13.07
C GLY A 534 -11.85 8.47 12.04
N ASP A 535 -12.08 9.74 12.40
CA ASP A 535 -12.41 10.77 11.40
C ASP A 535 -11.18 11.08 10.52
N PRO A 536 -11.38 11.41 9.24
CA PRO A 536 -10.26 11.62 8.33
C PRO A 536 -9.40 12.78 8.78
N ALA A 537 -8.08 12.55 8.84
CA ALA A 537 -7.13 13.61 9.11
C ALA A 537 -7.22 14.70 8.04
N PRO A 538 -7.16 15.99 8.42
CA PRO A 538 -7.17 17.09 7.47
C PRO A 538 -5.91 17.04 6.58
N SER A 539 -6.07 17.42 5.32
CA SER A 539 -4.92 17.53 4.41
C SER A 539 -3.92 18.57 4.94
N LEU A 540 -2.63 18.28 4.78
CA LEU A 540 -1.54 19.22 5.05
C LEU A 540 -1.37 20.25 3.92
N GLY A 541 -2.06 20.03 2.78
CA GLY A 541 -1.79 20.75 1.54
C GLY A 541 -0.44 20.34 0.93
N PRO A 542 0.02 21.06 -0.09
CA PRO A 542 1.35 20.86 -0.67
C PRO A 542 2.43 21.13 0.38
N LEU A 543 3.31 20.15 0.61
CA LEU A 543 4.47 20.32 1.48
C LEU A 543 5.65 20.81 0.64
N GLY A 544 6.42 21.78 1.16
CA GLY A 544 7.68 22.19 0.57
C GLY A 544 8.79 21.15 0.81
N ALA A 545 9.96 21.36 0.21
CA ALA A 545 11.13 20.54 0.54
C ALA A 545 11.52 20.77 2.02
N PRO A 546 11.80 19.70 2.78
CA PRO A 546 12.33 19.82 4.13
C PRO A 546 13.65 20.59 4.17
N LEU A 547 13.94 21.21 5.30
CA LEU A 547 15.22 21.87 5.52
C LEU A 547 16.39 20.85 5.44
N PRO A 548 17.51 21.18 4.76
CA PRO A 548 18.65 20.27 4.64
C PRO A 548 19.24 19.81 5.98
N GLU A 549 19.21 20.68 7.00
CA GLU A 549 19.71 20.38 8.35
C GLU A 549 18.88 19.29 9.03
N ASP A 550 17.55 19.33 8.87
CA ASP A 550 16.61 18.33 9.37
C ASP A 550 16.85 16.98 8.70
N MET A 551 17.02 17.00 7.37
CA MET A 551 17.32 15.79 6.59
C MET A 551 18.63 15.14 7.03
N GLU A 552 19.68 15.94 7.28
CA GLU A 552 20.95 15.44 7.77
C GLU A 552 20.85 14.88 9.20
N ALA A 553 20.09 15.55 10.08
CA ALA A 553 19.83 15.08 11.44
C ALA A 553 19.07 13.75 11.46
N MET A 554 18.04 13.62 10.62
CA MET A 554 17.27 12.39 10.46
C MET A 554 18.14 11.23 9.96
N GLU A 555 19.01 11.49 8.99
CA GLU A 555 19.89 10.44 8.44
C GLU A 555 20.97 10.01 9.44
N ARG A 556 21.55 10.95 10.21
CA ARG A 556 22.43 10.60 11.34
C ARG A 556 21.73 9.72 12.36
N LEU A 557 20.45 9.99 12.65
CA LEU A 557 19.68 9.18 13.58
C LEU A 557 19.38 7.79 13.00
N ARG A 558 19.00 7.69 11.72
CA ARG A 558 18.83 6.42 11.00
C ARG A 558 20.08 5.57 11.10
N GLN A 559 21.24 6.12 10.74
CA GLN A 559 22.51 5.39 10.76
C GLN A 559 22.85 4.80 12.14
N ARG A 560 22.49 5.51 13.21
CA ARG A 560 22.71 5.04 14.58
C ARG A 560 21.76 3.91 14.99
N LEU A 561 20.55 3.90 14.46
CA LEU A 561 19.47 3.00 14.91
C LEU A 561 19.27 1.78 14.01
N GLN A 562 19.55 1.88 12.71
CA GLN A 562 19.22 0.86 11.70
C GLN A 562 19.92 -0.49 11.89
N THR A 563 20.94 -0.56 12.75
CA THR A 563 21.61 -1.81 13.13
C THR A 563 20.83 -2.62 14.17
N HIS A 564 19.92 -1.96 14.90
CA HIS A 564 19.05 -2.57 15.91
C HIS A 564 17.59 -2.61 15.47
N TRP A 565 17.25 -1.78 14.48
CA TRP A 565 15.91 -1.61 13.94
C TRP A 565 15.97 -1.78 12.42
N GLY A 566 15.75 -3.01 11.96
CA GLY A 566 15.88 -3.38 10.56
C GLY A 566 14.96 -2.60 9.62
N LEU A 567 13.74 -2.24 10.05
CA LEU A 567 12.80 -1.48 9.20
C LEU A 567 13.29 -0.06 8.91
N LEU A 568 14.31 0.45 9.61
CA LEU A 568 14.93 1.73 9.27
C LEU A 568 15.86 1.66 8.06
N GLN A 569 16.27 0.45 7.64
CA GLN A 569 17.20 0.25 6.54
C GLN A 569 16.54 0.66 5.21
N ASN A 570 17.26 1.44 4.41
CA ASN A 570 16.83 1.88 3.09
C ASN A 570 17.93 1.71 2.01
N ALA A 571 19.02 1.02 2.37
CA ALA A 571 20.15 0.65 1.52
C ALA A 571 20.87 -0.58 2.12
N GLY A 572 21.53 -1.39 1.28
CA GLY A 572 22.25 -2.61 1.72
C GLY A 572 23.62 -2.36 2.38
N GLU A 573 24.06 -3.30 3.24
CA GLU A 573 25.28 -3.18 4.05
C GLU A 573 26.60 -3.16 3.24
N GLN A 574 26.65 -3.80 2.06
CA GLN A 574 27.90 -3.96 1.30
C GLN A 574 28.49 -2.66 0.72
N MET A 575 27.80 -1.53 0.84
CA MET A 575 28.25 -0.24 0.27
C MET A 575 28.58 0.85 1.29
N ILE A 576 28.60 0.56 2.60
CA ILE A 576 29.00 1.52 3.66
C ILE A 576 30.54 1.60 3.82
N THR A 577 31.31 1.00 2.92
CA THR A 577 32.79 1.01 2.95
C THR A 577 33.40 2.19 2.21
N ALA A 578 32.93 3.42 2.44
CA ALA A 578 33.57 4.62 1.87
C ALA A 578 33.49 5.89 2.73
N SER A 579 33.49 5.78 4.06
CA SER A 579 33.84 6.94 4.92
C SER A 579 34.17 6.51 6.36
N LYS A 580 35.22 5.70 6.54
CA LYS A 580 35.93 5.70 7.82
C LYS A 580 36.91 6.87 7.85
N GLU A 581 36.38 8.09 7.84
CA GLU A 581 37.11 9.21 8.45
C GLU A 581 36.82 9.16 9.94
N THR A 582 37.84 8.75 10.69
CA THR A 582 37.88 8.80 12.15
C THR A 582 37.63 10.23 12.64
N TYR A 583 36.38 10.54 12.96
CA TYR A 583 36.08 11.64 13.87
C TYR A 583 36.37 11.14 15.28
N SER A 584 37.42 11.68 15.87
CA SER A 584 37.79 11.45 17.26
C SER A 584 36.64 11.85 18.19
N VAL A 585 36.01 10.85 18.79
CA VAL A 585 35.06 10.99 19.90
C VAL A 585 35.80 11.66 21.06
N THR A 586 35.47 12.93 21.34
CA THR A 586 35.83 13.52 22.63
C THR A 586 34.83 13.03 23.66
N GLN A 587 35.36 12.40 24.71
CA GLN A 587 34.65 11.93 25.88
C GLN A 587 33.83 13.07 26.51
N MET A 588 32.51 12.92 26.52
CA MET A 588 31.67 13.24 27.67
C MET A 588 30.41 12.37 27.58
N ASP A 589 30.06 11.75 28.71
CA ASP A 589 28.85 10.99 29.01
C ASP A 589 28.78 9.51 28.59
N ASN A 590 29.81 8.75 28.97
CA ASN A 590 29.64 7.36 29.40
C ASN A 590 29.15 7.36 30.86
N ASN A 591 27.83 7.34 31.08
CA ASN A 591 27.27 7.01 32.40
C ASN A 591 25.84 6.47 32.33
N ILE A 592 25.53 5.66 31.31
CA ILE A 592 24.28 4.89 31.24
C ILE A 592 24.62 3.55 30.59
N LEU A 593 25.30 2.65 31.31
CA LEU A 593 25.37 1.20 31.02
C LEU A 593 26.21 0.42 32.07
N GLU A 594 26.22 0.84 33.34
CA GLU A 594 26.68 0.00 34.45
C GLU A 594 25.79 0.25 35.67
N ASN A 595 24.67 -0.46 35.73
CA ASN A 595 24.02 -0.88 36.98
C ASN A 595 22.90 -1.88 36.66
N GLN A 596 23.30 -3.05 36.19
CA GLN A 596 22.52 -4.28 36.33
C GLN A 596 23.42 -5.31 37.02
N ASN A 597 23.51 -5.20 38.36
CA ASN A 597 23.77 -6.28 39.32
C ASN A 597 24.21 -5.69 40.68
N SER A 598 23.24 -5.29 41.49
CA SER A 598 23.30 -5.34 42.97
C SER A 598 21.94 -5.02 43.56
#